data_AF-A0A443R4M4-F1
#
_entry.id   AF-A0A443R4M4-F1
#
_cell.length_a   1.000
_cell.length_b   1.000
_cell.length_c   1.000
_cell.angle_alpha   90.00
_cell.angle_beta   90.00
_cell.angle_gamma   90.00
#
_symmetry.space_group_name_H-M   'P 1'
#
loop_
_entity.id
_entity.type
_entity.pdbx_description
1 polymer ?
#
loop_
_entity_poly.entity_id
_entity_poly.type
_entity_poly.pdbx_seq_one_letter_code
_entity_poly.pdbx_strand_id
1 'polypeptide(L)'
;LKKCEEQYPKETEEFEKLTYKKLISIPKVNVAIMALFTMGISLASVAAVLELYLMHYNVGPEFVGYIFIFSTAPFAVVSLIVGNLLTNINHFKCMAFGLSLCALGYLFIAPSPLFFLNGNIMIVIVALCFIDSGNALTYIPSLPSIMKIIKTIGYTEN
;
A
#
# COMPACT_ATOMS: atom_id res chain seq x y z
N LEU A 1 -28.74 14.18 -3.01
CA LEU A 1 -28.56 12.71 -2.85
C LEU A 1 -28.99 11.92 -4.09
N LYS A 2 -28.75 12.44 -5.31
CA LYS A 2 -29.16 11.78 -6.58
C LYS A 2 -28.09 11.89 -7.69
N LYS A 3 -26.80 11.89 -7.31
CA LYS A 3 -25.70 12.10 -8.28
C LYS A 3 -24.45 11.24 -8.03
N CYS A 4 -24.59 10.12 -7.31
CA CYS A 4 -23.46 9.22 -6.99
C CYS A 4 -23.68 7.75 -7.37
N GLU A 5 -24.79 7.36 -8.00
CA GLU A 5 -25.10 5.95 -8.31
C GLU A 5 -25.02 5.59 -9.80
N GLU A 6 -24.50 6.48 -10.65
CA GLU A 6 -24.63 6.34 -12.11
C GLU A 6 -23.30 6.12 -12.83
N GLN A 7 -22.42 5.26 -12.29
CA GLN A 7 -21.23 4.84 -13.04
C GLN A 7 -20.65 3.48 -12.61
N TYR A 8 -21.50 2.46 -12.52
CA TYR A 8 -21.06 1.08 -12.72
C TYR A 8 -21.68 0.57 -14.02
N PRO A 9 -20.97 0.66 -15.17
CA PRO A 9 -21.45 0.00 -16.37
C PRO A 9 -21.45 -1.52 -16.13
N LYS A 10 -22.61 -2.10 -16.43
CA LYS A 10 -22.96 -3.52 -16.34
C LYS A 10 -21.80 -4.43 -16.75
N GLU A 11 -21.32 -5.24 -15.80
CA GLU A 11 -20.44 -6.37 -16.04
C GLU A 11 -21.25 -7.49 -16.70
N THR A 12 -21.23 -7.59 -18.03
CA THR A 12 -21.44 -8.85 -18.74
C THR A 12 -21.05 -8.71 -20.22
N GLU A 13 -20.22 -9.65 -20.70
CA GLU A 13 -19.88 -9.97 -22.11
C GLU A 13 -18.89 -8.98 -22.77
N GLU A 14 -17.63 -9.27 -23.12
CA GLU A 14 -16.84 -10.49 -23.35
C GLU A 14 -15.50 -10.40 -22.58
N PHE A 15 -15.27 -11.25 -21.58
CA PHE A 15 -13.92 -11.67 -21.26
C PHE A 15 -13.59 -12.83 -22.20
N GLU A 16 -13.13 -12.53 -23.43
CA GLU A 16 -12.39 -13.55 -24.17
C GLU A 16 -11.31 -14.08 -23.23
N LYS A 17 -11.18 -15.41 -23.15
CA LYS A 17 -10.43 -16.16 -22.13
C LYS A 17 -8.97 -15.70 -22.01
N LEU A 18 -8.74 -14.58 -21.33
CA LEU A 18 -7.46 -14.15 -20.82
C LEU A 18 -7.09 -15.16 -19.73
N THR A 19 -6.45 -16.23 -20.16
CA THR A 19 -5.91 -17.26 -19.29
C THR A 19 -5.05 -16.55 -18.24
N TYR A 20 -5.32 -16.77 -16.95
CA TYR A 20 -4.60 -16.14 -15.83
C TYR A 20 -3.06 -16.17 -16.00
N LYS A 21 -2.51 -17.22 -16.63
CA LYS A 21 -1.09 -17.32 -17.00
C LYS A 21 -0.61 -16.20 -17.93
N LYS A 22 -1.41 -15.79 -18.92
CA LYS A 22 -1.08 -14.73 -19.87
C LYS A 22 -1.13 -13.35 -19.19
N LEU A 23 -2.02 -13.18 -18.20
CA LEU A 23 -2.11 -11.95 -17.41
C LEU A 23 -0.88 -11.75 -16.49
N ILE A 24 -0.45 -12.81 -15.80
CA ILE A 24 0.77 -12.80 -14.96
C ILE A 24 2.05 -12.69 -15.82
N SER A 25 2.00 -13.05 -17.10
CA SER A 25 3.14 -12.89 -17.99
C SER A 25 3.42 -11.42 -18.36
N ILE A 26 2.49 -10.50 -18.10
CA ILE A 26 2.67 -9.08 -18.40
C ILE A 26 3.53 -8.43 -17.30
N PRO A 27 4.67 -7.83 -17.64
CA PRO A 27 5.61 -7.26 -16.66
C PRO A 27 4.98 -6.14 -15.81
N LYS A 28 4.07 -5.35 -16.40
CA LYS A 28 3.36 -4.28 -15.68
C LYS A 28 2.39 -4.80 -14.62
N VAL A 29 1.77 -5.96 -14.85
CA VAL A 29 0.88 -6.61 -13.87
C VAL A 29 1.72 -7.17 -12.73
N ASN A 30 2.89 -7.76 -13.04
CA ASN A 30 3.81 -8.25 -12.00
C ASN A 30 4.30 -7.15 -11.07
N VAL A 31 4.58 -5.94 -11.57
CA VAL A 31 4.94 -4.81 -10.71
C VAL A 31 3.81 -4.46 -9.73
N ALA A 32 2.56 -4.45 -10.20
CA ALA A 32 1.42 -4.18 -9.34
C ALA A 32 1.16 -5.31 -8.33
N ILE A 33 1.32 -6.57 -8.73
CA ILE A 33 1.22 -7.72 -7.82
C ILE A 33 2.33 -7.67 -6.76
N MET A 34 3.57 -7.39 -7.15
CA MET A 34 4.69 -7.23 -6.22
C MET A 34 4.42 -6.12 -5.20
N ALA A 35 3.84 -5.00 -5.64
CA ALA A 35 3.43 -3.92 -4.76
C ALA A 35 2.37 -4.36 -3.72
N LEU A 36 1.40 -5.19 -4.11
CA LEU A 36 0.42 -5.80 -3.19
C LEU A 36 1.11 -6.74 -2.18
N PHE A 37 2.06 -7.56 -2.65
CA PHE A 37 2.85 -8.42 -1.77
C PHE A 37 3.68 -7.62 -0.76
N THR A 38 4.32 -6.53 -1.21
CA THR A 38 5.07 -5.63 -0.33
C THR A 38 4.19 -5.05 0.77
N MET A 39 2.94 -4.67 0.47
CA MET A 39 2.01 -4.21 1.50
C MET A 39 1.70 -5.31 2.52
N GLY A 40 1.46 -6.54 2.08
CA GLY A 40 1.19 -7.68 2.97
C GLY A 40 2.37 -7.98 3.91
N ILE A 41 3.59 -8.00 3.36
CA ILE A 41 4.83 -8.14 4.14
C ILE A 41 4.97 -6.96 5.11
N SER A 42 4.60 -5.75 4.66
CA SER A 42 4.71 -4.57 5.49
C SER A 42 3.82 -4.64 6.72
N LEU A 43 2.56 -5.01 6.53
CA LEU A 43 1.60 -5.18 7.63
C LEU A 43 2.08 -6.25 8.63
N ALA A 44 2.57 -7.38 8.14
CA ALA A 44 3.14 -8.43 9.00
C ALA A 44 4.38 -7.92 9.78
N SER A 45 5.22 -7.12 9.14
CA SER A 45 6.40 -6.52 9.78
C SER A 45 6.00 -5.55 10.90
N VAL A 46 4.97 -4.73 10.69
CA VAL A 46 4.45 -3.81 11.73
C VAL A 46 4.00 -4.59 12.96
N ALA A 47 3.26 -5.68 12.79
CA ALA A 47 2.82 -6.54 13.89
C ALA A 47 4.02 -7.12 14.66
N ALA A 48 5.02 -7.65 13.94
CA ALA A 48 6.22 -8.22 14.56
C ALA A 48 7.05 -7.17 15.32
N VAL A 49 7.21 -5.97 14.75
CA VAL A 49 7.91 -4.86 15.42
C VAL A 49 7.19 -4.50 16.72
N LEU A 50 5.87 -4.38 16.68
CA LEU A 50 5.08 -3.97 17.84
C LEU A 50 5.13 -5.00 18.98
N GLU A 51 5.17 -6.30 18.65
CA GLU A 51 5.37 -7.39 19.61
C GLU A 51 6.75 -7.31 20.29
N LEU A 52 7.82 -7.05 19.52
CA LEU A 52 9.16 -6.83 20.07
C LEU A 52 9.21 -5.63 21.02
N TYR A 53 8.50 -4.55 20.69
CA TYR A 53 8.39 -3.38 21.58
C TYR A 53 7.65 -3.70 22.87
N LEU A 54 6.61 -4.54 22.81
CA LEU A 54 5.88 -5.01 23.99
C LEU A 54 6.81 -5.74 24.96
N MET A 55 7.61 -6.66 24.42
CA MET A 55 8.58 -7.43 25.19
C MET A 55 9.69 -6.54 25.76
N HIS A 56 10.15 -5.53 25.01
CA HIS A 56 11.26 -4.68 25.43
C HIS A 56 10.88 -3.66 26.51
N TYR A 57 9.68 -3.08 26.44
CA TYR A 57 9.23 -2.02 27.34
C TYR A 57 8.29 -2.48 28.46
N ASN A 58 7.93 -3.78 28.51
CA ASN A 58 7.02 -4.36 29.50
C ASN A 58 5.68 -3.59 29.60
N VAL A 59 5.23 -3.04 28.47
CA VAL A 59 3.97 -2.29 28.36
C VAL A 59 2.82 -3.25 28.07
N GLY A 60 1.64 -2.94 28.59
CA GLY A 60 0.45 -3.76 28.36
C GLY A 60 -0.03 -3.73 26.90
N PRO A 61 -0.79 -4.76 26.48
CA PRO A 61 -1.29 -4.91 25.11
C PRO A 61 -2.22 -3.76 24.66
N GLU A 62 -2.78 -2.99 25.59
CA GLU A 62 -3.55 -1.79 25.29
C GLU A 62 -2.74 -0.73 24.53
N PHE A 63 -1.42 -0.64 24.76
CA PHE A 63 -0.56 0.35 24.10
C PHE A 63 -0.35 0.06 22.60
N VAL A 64 -0.39 -1.22 22.22
CA VAL A 64 -0.32 -1.72 20.84
C VAL A 64 -1.47 -1.15 20.01
N GLY A 65 -2.69 -1.22 20.57
CA GLY A 65 -3.88 -0.74 19.90
C GLY A 65 -3.78 0.75 19.58
N TYR A 66 -3.27 1.55 20.52
CA TYR A 66 -3.05 2.98 20.28
C TYR A 66 -2.02 3.22 19.18
N ILE A 67 -0.85 2.56 19.22
CA ILE A 67 0.18 2.71 18.18
C ILE A 67 -0.38 2.34 16.80
N PHE A 68 -1.13 1.24 16.71
CA PHE A 68 -1.71 0.78 15.46
C PHE A 68 -2.75 1.77 14.89
N ILE A 69 -3.59 2.36 15.76
CA ILE A 69 -4.54 3.41 15.34
C ILE A 69 -3.78 4.65 14.86
N PHE A 70 -2.74 5.06 15.58
CA PHE A 70 -1.93 6.21 15.19
C PHE A 70 -1.18 5.99 13.88
N SER A 71 -0.70 4.77 13.60
CA SER A 71 0.00 4.46 12.35
C SER A 71 -0.95 4.35 11.15
N THR A 72 -2.14 3.78 11.36
CA THR A 72 -3.13 3.58 10.30
C THR A 72 -3.95 4.84 9.96
N ALA A 73 -4.02 5.83 10.85
CA ALA A 73 -4.68 7.11 10.57
C ALA A 73 -4.07 7.85 9.33
N PRO A 74 -2.74 7.99 9.19
CA PRO A 74 -2.10 8.47 7.98
C PRO A 74 -2.49 7.68 6.72
N PHE A 75 -2.54 6.35 6.79
CA PHE A 75 -2.97 5.51 5.66
C PHE A 75 -4.38 5.91 5.20
N ALA A 76 -5.32 6.07 6.14
CA ALA A 76 -6.69 6.47 5.81
C ALA A 76 -6.73 7.84 5.12
N VAL A 77 -6.06 8.85 5.67
CA VAL A 77 -6.02 10.21 5.10
C VAL A 77 -5.39 10.20 3.71
N VAL A 78 -4.23 9.54 3.57
CA VAL A 78 -3.52 9.46 2.29
C VAL A 78 -4.33 8.68 1.26
N SER A 79 -5.05 7.63 1.66
CA SER A 79 -5.89 6.85 0.74
C SER A 79 -6.98 7.69 0.08
N LEU A 80 -7.61 8.61 0.84
CA LEU A 80 -8.63 9.54 0.32
C LEU A 80 -8.02 10.53 -0.68
N ILE A 81 -6.84 11.07 -0.36
CA ILE A 81 -6.12 12.01 -1.23
C ILE A 81 -5.72 11.32 -2.54
N VAL A 82 -5.15 10.12 -2.44
CA VAL A 82 -4.69 9.34 -3.59
C VAL A 82 -5.85 8.92 -4.48
N GLY A 83 -7.00 8.55 -3.89
CA GLY A 83 -8.23 8.27 -4.63
C GLY A 83 -8.60 9.36 -5.63
N ASN A 84 -8.47 10.64 -5.23
CA ASN A 84 -8.73 11.78 -6.09
C ASN A 84 -7.56 12.11 -7.04
N LEU A 85 -6.32 11.87 -6.62
CA LEU A 85 -5.12 12.13 -7.42
C LEU A 85 -4.94 11.16 -8.59
N LEU A 86 -5.50 9.94 -8.49
CA LEU A 86 -5.40 8.89 -9.50
C LEU A 86 -6.03 9.25 -10.86
N THR A 87 -6.87 10.27 -10.91
CA THR A 87 -7.45 10.78 -12.17
C THR A 87 -6.43 11.55 -13.01
N ASN A 88 -5.46 12.22 -12.36
CA ASN A 88 -4.55 13.17 -13.02
C ASN A 88 -3.09 12.72 -13.05
N ILE A 89 -2.72 11.70 -12.28
CA ILE A 89 -1.32 11.26 -12.11
C ILE A 89 -1.10 9.86 -12.68
N ASN A 90 0.09 9.63 -13.24
CA ASN A 90 0.51 8.31 -13.69
C ASN A 90 0.63 7.35 -12.48
N HIS A 91 -0.16 6.28 -12.49
CA HIS A 91 -0.26 5.31 -11.39
C HIS A 91 1.09 4.72 -11.00
N PHE A 92 1.97 4.42 -11.97
CA PHE A 92 3.29 3.86 -11.68
C PHE A 92 4.24 4.84 -10.98
N LYS A 93 4.13 6.14 -11.27
CA LYS A 93 4.92 7.16 -10.57
C LYS A 93 4.46 7.32 -9.13
N CYS A 94 3.15 7.23 -8.90
CA CYS A 94 2.56 7.23 -7.55
C CYS A 94 3.06 6.02 -6.73
N MET A 95 3.06 4.83 -7.34
CA MET A 95 3.58 3.61 -6.71
C MET A 95 5.07 3.71 -6.39
N ALA A 96 5.89 4.21 -7.31
CA ALA A 96 7.32 4.40 -7.08
C ALA A 96 7.61 5.39 -5.94
N PHE A 97 6.82 6.47 -5.84
CA PHE A 97 6.92 7.43 -4.75
C PHE A 97 6.50 6.81 -3.41
N GLY A 98 5.40 6.06 -3.39
CA GLY A 98 4.95 5.32 -2.21
C GLY A 98 5.99 4.32 -1.70
N LEU A 99 6.59 3.53 -2.60
CA LEU A 99 7.67 2.60 -2.27
C LEU A 99 8.92 3.31 -1.71
N SER A 100 9.26 4.48 -2.25
CA SER A 100 10.37 5.29 -1.74
C SER A 100 10.10 5.77 -0.31
N LEU A 101 8.84 6.14 -0.02
CA LEU A 101 8.40 6.53 1.32
C LEU A 101 8.43 5.35 2.30
N CYS A 102 8.00 4.17 1.86
CA CYS A 102 8.12 2.94 2.65
C CYS A 102 9.58 2.61 2.96
N ALA A 103 10.48 2.72 1.97
CA ALA A 103 11.91 2.46 2.16
C ALA A 103 12.52 3.40 3.20
N LEU A 104 12.15 4.69 3.19
CA LEU A 104 12.56 5.64 4.22
C LEU A 104 12.04 5.24 5.61
N GLY A 105 10.76 4.87 5.71
CA GLY A 105 10.18 4.42 6.98
C GLY A 105 10.85 3.14 7.52
N TYR A 106 11.15 2.17 6.66
CA TYR A 106 11.91 0.98 7.05
C TYR A 106 13.34 1.29 7.47
N LEU A 107 13.98 2.30 6.88
CA LEU A 107 15.31 2.74 7.29
C LEU A 107 15.30 3.28 8.73
N PHE A 108 14.22 3.92 9.15
CA PHE A 108 14.05 4.40 10.54
C PHE A 108 13.66 3.29 11.52
N ILE A 109 12.95 2.25 11.08
CA ILE A 109 12.50 1.15 11.93
C ILE A 109 13.57 0.07 12.10
N ALA A 110 14.43 -0.12 11.10
CA ALA A 110 15.47 -1.13 11.13
C ALA A 110 16.41 -0.82 12.31
N PRO A 111 16.71 -1.80 13.18
CA PRO A 111 17.69 -1.65 14.25
C PRO A 111 19.06 -1.52 13.59
N SER A 112 19.36 -0.31 13.15
CA SER A 112 20.53 -0.01 12.37
C SER A 112 21.66 0.33 13.33
N PRO A 113 22.77 -0.44 13.36
CA PRO A 113 23.96 -0.04 14.11
C PRO A 113 24.57 1.28 13.61
N LEU A 114 24.14 1.83 12.45
CA LEU A 114 24.56 3.15 11.97
C LEU A 114 23.92 4.30 12.76
N PHE A 115 22.77 4.05 13.39
CA PHE A 115 21.98 5.06 14.05
C PHE A 115 21.67 4.52 15.45
N PHE A 116 22.49 4.91 16.44
CA PHE A 116 22.35 4.58 17.87
C PHE A 116 21.06 5.14 18.52
N LEU A 117 19.95 5.11 17.78
CA LEU A 117 18.60 5.46 18.19
C LEU A 117 18.05 4.31 19.03
N ASN A 118 18.68 4.11 20.20
CA ASN A 118 18.19 3.21 21.23
C ASN A 118 16.81 3.67 21.70
N GLY A 119 15.77 3.00 21.23
CA GLY A 119 14.54 2.80 22.01
C GLY A 119 13.55 3.96 22.11
N ASN A 120 13.63 5.03 21.31
CA ASN A 120 12.58 6.04 21.39
C ASN A 120 11.33 5.62 20.61
N ILE A 121 10.26 5.31 21.35
CA ILE A 121 8.95 4.91 20.82
C ILE A 121 8.36 5.91 19.83
N MET A 122 8.66 7.20 20.00
CA MET A 122 8.18 8.25 19.08
C MET A 122 8.73 8.07 17.68
N ILE A 123 9.97 7.59 17.55
CA ILE A 123 10.66 7.45 16.26
C ILE A 123 10.09 6.26 15.49
N VAL A 124 9.70 5.21 16.21
CA VAL A 124 8.98 4.06 15.68
C VAL A 124 7.61 4.48 15.20
N ILE A 125 6.86 5.24 16.00
CA ILE A 125 5.54 5.74 15.62
C ILE A 125 5.64 6.59 14.34
N VAL A 126 6.60 7.51 14.27
CA VAL A 126 6.84 8.32 13.07
C VAL A 126 7.22 7.44 11.87
N ALA A 127 8.12 6.47 12.05
CA ALA A 127 8.51 5.53 11.00
C ALA A 127 7.31 4.72 10.47
N LEU A 128 6.47 4.22 11.36
CA LEU A 128 5.24 3.50 11.03
C LEU A 128 4.28 4.39 10.23
N CYS A 129 4.09 5.66 10.62
CA CYS A 129 3.29 6.62 9.86
C CYS A 129 3.81 6.81 8.43
N PHE A 130 5.13 6.87 8.22
CA PHE A 130 5.73 6.96 6.88
C PHE A 130 5.50 5.68 6.05
N ILE A 131 5.65 4.50 6.67
CA ILE A 131 5.40 3.21 6.02
C ILE A 131 3.93 3.11 5.60
N ASP A 132 3.00 3.40 6.50
CA ASP A 132 1.56 3.31 6.25
C ASP A 132 1.10 4.34 5.20
N SER A 133 1.67 5.55 5.20
CA SER A 133 1.45 6.53 4.14
C SER A 133 1.96 6.05 2.77
N GLY A 134 3.15 5.44 2.73
CA GLY A 134 3.72 4.88 1.52
C GLY A 134 2.94 3.67 0.99
N ASN A 135 2.42 2.84 1.89
CA ASN A 135 1.55 1.71 1.56
C ASN A 135 0.24 2.18 0.94
N ALA A 136 -0.37 3.25 1.46
CA ALA A 136 -1.57 3.85 0.84
C ALA A 136 -1.29 4.33 -0.60
N LEU A 137 -0.17 5.03 -0.80
CA LEU A 137 0.27 5.52 -2.12
C LEU A 137 0.60 4.41 -3.13
N THR A 138 0.90 3.21 -2.63
CA THR A 138 1.30 2.06 -3.45
C THR A 138 0.10 1.15 -3.75
N TYR A 139 -0.69 0.84 -2.73
CA TYR A 139 -1.82 -0.09 -2.82
C TYR A 139 -3.00 0.47 -3.62
N ILE A 140 -3.41 1.70 -3.33
CA ILE A 140 -4.60 2.32 -3.95
C ILE A 140 -4.47 2.42 -5.49
N PRO A 141 -3.31 2.82 -6.10
CA PRO A 141 -3.10 2.76 -7.54
C PRO A 141 -3.00 1.35 -8.13
N SER A 142 -2.68 0.32 -7.33
CA SER A 142 -2.34 -1.01 -7.84
C SER A 142 -3.51 -1.67 -8.55
N LEU A 143 -4.70 -1.67 -7.92
CA LEU A 143 -5.90 -2.29 -8.50
C LEU A 143 -6.38 -1.57 -9.78
N PRO A 144 -6.53 -0.23 -9.80
CA PRO A 144 -6.84 0.51 -11.03
C PRO A 144 -5.81 0.30 -12.14
N SER A 145 -4.53 0.16 -11.81
CA SER A 145 -3.47 -0.09 -12.79
C SER A 145 -3.66 -1.44 -13.48
N ILE A 146 -3.92 -2.50 -12.69
CA ILE A 146 -4.19 -3.84 -13.22
C ILE A 146 -5.44 -3.82 -14.09
N MET A 147 -6.53 -3.19 -13.62
CA MET A 147 -7.76 -3.06 -14.41
C MET A 147 -7.55 -2.29 -15.72
N LYS A 148 -6.75 -1.21 -15.71
CA LYS A 148 -6.44 -0.43 -16.90
C LYS A 148 -5.67 -1.27 -17.91
N ILE A 149 -4.71 -2.08 -17.45
CA ILE A 149 -3.95 -3.00 -18.30
C ILE A 149 -4.86 -4.08 -18.91
N ILE A 150 -5.73 -4.68 -18.09
CA ILE A 150 -6.71 -5.68 -18.56
C ILE A 150 -7.61 -5.07 -19.62
N LYS A 151 -8.16 -3.87 -19.37
CA LYS A 151 -8.99 -3.15 -20.35
C LYS A 151 -8.22 -2.85 -21.63
N THR A 152 -6.98 -2.38 -21.55
CA THR A 152 -6.17 -2.12 -22.76
C THR A 152 -5.92 -3.38 -23.57
N ILE A 153 -5.67 -4.52 -22.92
CA ILE A 153 -5.39 -5.79 -23.60
C ILE A 153 -6.67 -6.41 -24.18
N GLY A 154 -7.79 -6.31 -23.47
CA GLY A 154 -9.11 -6.73 -23.95
C GLY A 154 -9.70 -5.81 -25.03
N TYR A 155 -9.23 -4.56 -25.14
CA TYR A 155 -9.59 -3.65 -26.24
C TYR A 155 -8.62 -3.72 -27.43
N THR A 156 -7.50 -4.45 -27.33
CA THR A 156 -6.58 -4.66 -28.46
C THR A 156 -6.95 -5.90 -29.27
N GLU A 157 -8.20 -5.98 -29.70
CA GLU A 157 -8.63 -6.82 -30.82
C GLU A 157 -9.10 -5.91 -31.95
N ASN A 158 -8.18 -5.59 -32.85
CA ASN A 158 -8.41 -5.16 -34.23
C ASN A 158 -7.20 -5.55 -35.06
#